data_AF-A0AA47P6N2-F1
#
_entry.id   AF-A0AA47P6N2-F1
#
_cell.length_a   1.000
_cell.length_b   1.000
_cell.length_c   1.000
_cell.angle_alpha   90.00
_cell.angle_beta   90.00
_cell.angle_gamma   90.00
#
_symmetry.space_group_name_H-M   'P 1'
#
loop_
_entity.id
_entity.type
_entity.pdbx_description
1 polymer ?
#
loop_
_entity_poly.entity_id
_entity_poly.type
_entity_poly.pdbx_seq_one_letter_code
_entity_poly.pdbx_strand_id
1 'polypeptide(L)'
;MADDTHPYLNPANNNEERYNSAHIKTRNVVERCIGVLKKRWACLHRGIVMEPDRAAAVAGACVVLHNMAMAWNVPLVEEDANDDGG
;
A
#
# COMPACT_ATOMS: atom_id res chain seq x y z
N MET A 1 2.94 20.04 21.39
CA MET A 1 2.26 19.90 20.08
C MET A 1 1.72 18.50 20.03
N ALA A 2 0.40 18.33 20.02
CA ALA A 2 -0.18 17.01 19.81
C ALA A 2 0.17 16.57 18.39
N ASP A 3 0.63 15.35 18.25
CA ASP A 3 0.92 14.70 16.99
C ASP A 3 -0.43 14.39 16.31
N ASP A 4 -0.96 15.34 15.53
CA ASP A 4 -2.26 15.24 14.84
C ASP A 4 -2.29 14.14 13.74
N THR A 5 -1.22 13.34 13.60
CA THR A 5 -1.11 12.25 12.63
C THR A 5 -1.79 10.96 13.06
N HIS A 6 -2.30 10.86 14.29
CA HIS A 6 -2.94 9.66 14.81
C HIS A 6 -4.46 9.84 14.99
N PRO A 7 -5.30 8.88 14.54
CA PRO A 7 -6.74 8.95 14.74
C PRO A 7 -7.11 8.96 16.23
N TYR A 8 -8.17 9.69 16.58
CA TYR A 8 -8.65 9.85 17.95
C TYR A 8 -9.25 8.53 18.45
N LEU A 9 -8.70 7.96 19.52
CA LEU A 9 -9.17 6.68 20.06
C LEU A 9 -10.58 6.76 20.65
N ASN A 10 -10.91 7.91 21.24
CA ASN A 10 -12.22 8.21 21.82
C ASN A 10 -12.69 9.59 21.35
N PRO A 11 -13.27 9.69 20.13
CA PRO A 11 -13.74 10.97 19.61
C PRO A 11 -14.86 11.51 20.52
N ALA A 12 -14.65 12.71 21.06
CA ALA A 12 -15.58 13.37 21.98
C ALA A 12 -16.52 14.34 21.25
N ASN A 13 -16.20 14.70 20.01
CA ASN A 13 -16.99 15.62 19.19
C ASN A 13 -17.02 15.23 17.70
N ASN A 14 -18.02 15.77 16.99
CA ASN A 14 -18.27 15.48 15.58
C ASN A 14 -17.09 15.83 14.65
N ASN A 15 -16.21 16.74 15.06
CA ASN A 15 -15.01 17.10 14.29
C ASN A 15 -13.97 15.97 14.34
N GLU A 16 -13.75 15.36 15.51
CA GLU A 16 -12.87 14.19 15.68
C GLU A 16 -13.44 12.96 14.95
N GLU A 17 -14.75 12.75 15.00
CA GLU A 17 -15.40 11.65 14.25
C GLU A 17 -15.24 11.81 12.72
N ARG A 18 -15.41 13.04 12.23
CA ARG A 18 -15.17 13.38 10.81
C ARG A 18 -13.70 13.17 10.43
N TYR A 19 -12.77 13.58 11.28
CA TYR A 19 -11.34 13.34 11.07
C TYR A 19 -11.04 11.84 10.97
N ASN A 20 -11.48 11.05 11.94
CA ASN A 20 -11.30 9.59 11.93
C ASN A 20 -11.91 8.94 10.69
N SER A 21 -13.12 9.36 10.31
CA SER A 21 -13.80 8.85 9.11
C SER A 21 -13.02 9.14 7.83
N ALA A 22 -12.49 10.36 7.69
CA ALA A 22 -11.66 10.73 6.55
C ALA A 22 -10.33 9.98 6.56
N HIS A 23 -9.67 9.87 7.72
CA HIS A 23 -8.42 9.15 7.90
C HIS A 23 -8.55 7.67 7.53
N ILE A 24 -9.59 6.99 8.02
CA ILE A 24 -9.88 5.58 7.69
C ILE A 24 -10.06 5.39 6.18
N LYS A 25 -10.85 6.25 5.54
CA LYS A 25 -11.09 6.16 4.08
C LYS A 25 -9.79 6.29 3.30
N THR A 26 -8.97 7.27 3.64
CA THR A 26 -7.66 7.49 2.99
C THR A 26 -6.74 6.30 3.22
N ARG A 27 -6.63 5.80 4.46
CA ARG A 27 -5.78 4.65 4.79
C ARG A 27 -6.19 3.40 4.02
N ASN A 28 -7.49 3.12 3.94
CA ASN A 28 -8.02 1.96 3.21
C ASN A 28 -7.62 1.99 1.72
N VAL A 29 -7.61 3.17 1.09
CA VAL A 29 -7.17 3.31 -0.31
C VAL A 29 -5.67 3.03 -0.42
N VAL A 30 -4.87 3.63 0.44
CA VAL A 30 -3.40 3.45 0.44
C VAL A 30 -3.02 1.98 0.69
N GLU A 31 -3.62 1.34 1.69
CA GLU A 31 -3.36 -0.06 2.03
C GLU A 31 -3.76 -1.00 0.89
N ARG A 32 -4.90 -0.75 0.23
CA ARG A 32 -5.32 -1.50 -0.97
C ARG A 32 -4.33 -1.34 -2.11
N CYS A 33 -3.89 -0.12 -2.41
CA CYS A 33 -2.90 0.14 -3.45
C CYS A 33 -1.58 -0.58 -3.17
N ILE A 34 -1.08 -0.51 -1.93
CA ILE A 34 0.13 -1.23 -1.51
C ILE A 34 -0.07 -2.74 -1.63
N GLY A 35 -1.22 -3.26 -1.24
CA GLY A 35 -1.55 -4.69 -1.37
C GLY A 35 -1.50 -5.15 -2.83
N VAL A 36 -2.05 -4.38 -3.77
CA VAL A 36 -2.00 -4.70 -5.21
C VAL A 36 -0.56 -4.67 -5.75
N LEU A 37 0.23 -3.67 -5.35
CA LEU A 37 1.64 -3.58 -5.76
C LEU A 37 2.47 -4.76 -5.25
N LYS A 38 2.27 -5.17 -3.99
CA LYS A 38 2.94 -6.35 -3.41
C LYS A 38 2.56 -7.65 -4.12
N LYS A 39 1.29 -7.81 -4.50
CA LYS A 39 0.82 -8.97 -5.28
C LYS A 39 1.40 -9.00 -6.70
N ARG A 40 1.57 -7.85 -7.35
CA ARG A 40 2.11 -7.79 -8.72
C ARG A 40 3.64 -7.93 -8.75
N TRP A 41 4.32 -7.42 -7.72
CA TRP A 41 5.78 -7.33 -7.69
C TRP A 41 6.32 -8.05 -6.47
N ALA A 42 6.80 -9.28 -6.64
CA ALA A 42 7.31 -10.13 -5.56
C ALA A 42 8.45 -9.46 -4.76
N CYS A 43 9.24 -8.56 -5.37
CA CYS A 43 10.26 -7.78 -4.68
C CYS A 43 9.68 -6.86 -3.57
N LEU A 44 8.47 -6.35 -3.74
CA LEU A 44 7.78 -5.54 -2.73
C LEU A 44 7.14 -6.40 -1.63
N HIS A 45 6.84 -7.66 -1.93
CA HIS A 45 6.29 -8.62 -0.97
C HIS A 45 7.39 -9.26 -0.10
N ARG A 46 8.43 -9.81 -0.73
CA ARG A 46 9.54 -10.54 -0.08
C ARG A 46 10.56 -9.62 0.61
N GLY A 47 10.49 -8.32 0.32
CA GLY A 47 11.44 -7.33 0.81
C GLY A 47 12.60 -7.13 -0.16
N ILE A 48 13.12 -5.90 -0.16
CA ILE A 48 14.20 -5.48 -1.06
C ILE A 48 15.49 -5.35 -0.25
N VAL A 49 16.50 -6.16 -0.56
CA VAL A 49 17.82 -6.08 0.07
C VAL A 49 18.72 -5.15 -0.75
N MET A 50 18.63 -3.85 -0.49
CA MET A 50 19.50 -2.81 -1.05
C MET A 50 19.46 -1.54 -0.20
N GLU A 51 20.25 -0.54 -0.56
CA GLU A 51 20.21 0.78 0.09
C GLU A 51 18.81 1.42 -0.01
N PRO A 52 18.37 2.17 1.02
CA PRO A 52 17.02 2.73 1.09
C PRO A 52 16.68 3.63 -0.11
N ASP A 53 17.65 4.40 -0.61
CA ASP A 53 17.45 5.26 -1.78
C ASP A 53 17.18 4.43 -3.06
N ARG A 54 17.88 3.31 -3.23
CA ARG A 54 17.64 2.39 -4.35
C ARG A 54 16.31 1.67 -4.19
N ALA A 55 15.97 1.24 -2.97
CA ALA A 55 14.70 0.59 -2.69
C ALA A 55 13.51 1.52 -3.00
N ALA A 56 13.63 2.82 -2.67
CA ALA A 56 12.65 3.84 -3.01
C ALA A 56 12.53 4.02 -4.53
N ALA A 57 13.64 4.04 -5.27
CA ALA A 57 13.62 4.12 -6.73
C ALA A 57 12.94 2.90 -7.37
N VAL A 58 13.21 1.69 -6.87
CA VAL A 58 12.56 0.45 -7.32
C VAL A 58 11.06 0.49 -7.04
N ALA A 59 10.65 0.92 -5.83
CA ALA A 59 9.24 1.08 -5.50
C ALA A 59 8.54 2.08 -6.43
N GLY A 60 9.18 3.21 -6.73
CA GLY A 60 8.69 4.19 -7.70
C GLY A 60 8.52 3.59 -9.11
N ALA A 61 9.50 2.81 -9.57
CA ALA A 61 9.42 2.10 -10.85
C ALA A 61 8.25 1.09 -10.87
N CYS A 62 8.04 0.33 -9.80
CA CYS A 62 6.90 -0.59 -9.66
C CYS A 62 5.54 0.13 -9.77
N VAL A 63 5.42 1.35 -9.24
CA VAL A 63 4.21 2.18 -9.37
C VAL A 63 4.00 2.62 -10.81
N VAL A 64 5.05 3.12 -11.48
CA VAL A 64 4.97 3.53 -12.90
C VAL A 64 4.58 2.34 -13.78
N LEU A 65 5.21 1.19 -13.59
CA LEU A 65 4.90 -0.04 -14.31
C LEU A 65 3.48 -0.53 -14.02
N HIS A 66 2.99 -0.39 -12.79
CA HIS A 66 1.61 -0.70 -12.45
C HIS A 66 0.62 0.18 -13.21
N ASN A 67 0.89 1.48 -13.32
CA ASN A 67 0.04 2.40 -14.07
C ASN A 67 0.00 2.04 -15.56
N MET A 68 1.14 1.67 -16.16
CA MET A 68 1.20 1.17 -17.54
C MET A 68 0.41 -0.14 -17.71
N ALA A 69 0.56 -1.07 -16.77
CA ALA A 69 -0.19 -2.32 -16.76
C ALA A 69 -1.71 -2.08 -16.70
N MET A 70 -2.17 -1.12 -15.90
CA MET A 70 -3.58 -0.72 -15.85
C MET A 70 -4.04 -0.11 -17.19
N ALA A 71 -3.24 0.78 -17.79
CA ALA A 71 -3.56 1.39 -19.08
C ALA A 71 -3.66 0.37 -20.22
N TRP A 72 -2.89 -0.71 -20.15
CA TRP A 72 -2.92 -1.81 -21.13
C TRP A 72 -3.79 -2.98 -20.70
N ASN A 73 -4.58 -2.83 -19.62
CA ASN A 73 -5.47 -3.86 -19.08
C ASN A 73 -4.77 -5.22 -18.84
N VAL A 74 -3.51 -5.16 -18.40
CA VAL A 74 -2.71 -6.35 -18.08
C VAL A 74 -3.24 -6.94 -16.76
N PRO A 75 -3.72 -8.18 -16.76
CA PRO A 75 -4.27 -8.80 -15.55
C PRO A 75 -3.21 -8.88 -14.45
N LEU A 76 -3.67 -8.89 -13.20
CA LEU A 76 -2.81 -9.32 -12.09
C LEU A 76 -2.65 -10.83 -12.24
N VAL A 77 -1.40 -11.30 -12.33
CA VAL A 77 -1.13 -12.73 -12.24
C VAL A 77 -1.38 -13.09 -10.78
N GLU A 78 -2.39 -13.94 -10.53
CA GLU A 78 -2.60 -14.51 -9.21
C GLU A 78 -1.45 -15.51 -9.00
N GLU A 79 -0.56 -15.25 -8.03
CA GLU A 79 0.32 -16.31 -7.54
C GLU A 79 -0.62 -17.38 -6.95
N ASP A 80 -0.81 -18.49 -7.66
CA ASP A 80 -1.46 -19.67 -7.10
C ASP A 80 -0.76 -19.99 -5.78
N ALA A 81 -1.53 -20.04 -4.70
CA ALA A 81 -1.07 -20.30 -3.34
C ALA A 81 -0.64 -21.77 -3.17
N ASN A 82 0.33 -22.23 -3.95
CA ASN A 82 0.93 -23.54 -3.83
C ASN A 82 2.45 -23.41 -3.72
N ASP A 83 2.89 -23.03 -2.51
CA ASP A 83 4.21 -23.40 -1.98
C ASP A 83 4.00 -23.95 -0.55
N ASP A 84 3.12 -24.95 -0.43
CA ASP A 84 3.24 -25.98 0.60
C ASP A 84 4.41 -26.89 0.19
N GLY A 85 5.62 -26.64 0.70
CA GLY A 85 6.77 -27.45 0.32
C GLY A 85 8.09 -27.17 1.04
N GLY A 86 8.21 -27.58 2.31
CA GLY A 86 9.49 -27.87 2.96
C GLY A 86 9.64 -27.40 4.40
#